data_AF-A0A938YEN4-F1
#
_entry.id   AF-A0A938YEN4-F1
#
_cell.length_a   1.000
_cell.length_b   1.000
_cell.length_c   1.000
_cell.angle_alpha   90.00
_cell.angle_beta   90.00
_cell.angle_gamma   90.00
#
_symmetry.space_group_name_H-M   'P 1'
#
loop_
_entity.id
_entity.type
_entity.pdbx_description
1 polymer ?
#
loop_
_entity_poly.entity_id
_entity_poly.type
_entity_poly.pdbx_seq_one_letter_code
_entity_poly.pdbx_strand_id
1 'polypeptide(L)'
;MEAMLLPILLFAALGFMMYSGMRKQKRQIAATKTMQDQLVPGTRVMTTSGVHGTVTAVADDTIELELAPGVRTTWVKAAVREIVVPGPTTDLTDVTEADLGQGGVVPPVVPPQPAAPLDFTKDPARRDSNTN
;
A
#
# COMPACT_ATOMS: atom_id res chain seq x y z
N MET A 1 -36.66 28.82 -38.99
CA MET A 1 -35.27 28.32 -39.00
C MET A 1 -34.54 28.49 -37.66
N GLU A 2 -35.21 28.99 -36.61
CA GLU A 2 -34.62 29.28 -35.28
C GLU A 2 -34.44 28.04 -34.38
N ALA A 3 -35.29 27.02 -34.53
CA ALA A 3 -35.29 25.82 -33.67
C ALA A 3 -34.13 24.84 -33.90
N MET A 4 -33.33 25.03 -34.97
CA MET A 4 -32.16 24.19 -35.26
C MET A 4 -30.88 24.67 -34.55
N LEU A 5 -30.89 25.89 -34.01
CA LEU A 5 -29.75 26.47 -33.31
C LEU A 5 -29.54 25.85 -31.91
N LEU A 6 -30.64 25.54 -31.20
CA LEU A 6 -30.62 24.88 -29.89
C LEU A 6 -29.97 23.48 -29.93
N PRO A 7 -30.35 22.54 -30.83
CA PRO A 7 -29.72 21.23 -30.89
C PRO A 7 -28.26 21.32 -31.35
N ILE A 8 -27.92 22.20 -32.30
CA ILE A 8 -26.52 22.39 -32.75
C ILE A 8 -25.63 22.88 -31.60
N LEU A 9 -26.11 23.82 -30.79
CA LEU A 9 -25.38 24.34 -29.65
C LEU A 9 -25.18 23.28 -28.55
N LEU A 10 -26.19 22.43 -28.32
CA LEU A 10 -26.09 21.30 -27.40
C LEU A 10 -25.05 20.27 -27.88
N PHE A 11 -25.06 19.89 -29.16
CA PHE A 11 -24.06 18.98 -29.74
C PHE A 11 -22.65 19.58 -29.72
N ALA A 12 -22.50 20.88 -29.96
CA ALA A 12 -21.22 21.57 -29.86
C ALA A 12 -20.68 21.59 -28.42
N ALA A 13 -21.54 21.83 -27.43
CA ALA A 13 -21.18 21.79 -26.02
C ALA A 13 -20.76 20.38 -25.55
N LEU A 14 -21.52 19.35 -25.95
CA LEU A 14 -21.18 17.95 -25.67
C LEU A 14 -19.87 17.53 -26.37
N GLY A 15 -19.69 17.92 -27.63
CA GLY A 15 -18.47 17.66 -28.39
C GLY A 15 -17.23 18.32 -27.78
N PHE A 16 -17.37 19.57 -27.32
CA PHE A 16 -16.29 20.29 -26.62
C PHE A 16 -15.93 19.63 -25.28
N MET A 17 -16.94 19.23 -24.49
CA MET A 17 -16.72 18.54 -23.23
C MET A 17 -16.04 17.18 -23.44
N MET A 18 -16.47 16.42 -24.44
CA MET A 18 -15.87 15.12 -24.77
C MET A 18 -14.45 15.26 -25.31
N TYR A 19 -14.18 16.25 -26.17
CA TYR A 19 -12.83 16.56 -26.67
C TYR A 19 -11.86 16.94 -25.53
N SER A 20 -12.33 17.75 -24.57
CA SER A 20 -11.55 18.14 -23.40
C SER A 20 -11.30 16.96 -22.44
N GLY A 21 -12.31 16.14 -22.17
CA GLY A 21 -12.20 14.95 -21.31
C GLY A 21 -11.29 13.87 -21.89
N MET A 22 -11.43 13.58 -23.19
CA MET A 22 -10.67 12.52 -23.87
C MET A 22 -9.17 12.85 -23.95
N ARG A 23 -8.80 14.15 -24.01
CA ARG A 23 -7.40 14.59 -23.95
C ARG A 23 -6.78 14.43 -22.56
N LYS A 24 -7.56 14.60 -21.49
CA LYS A 24 -7.11 14.37 -20.10
C LYS A 24 -6.93 12.88 -19.82
N GLN A 25 -7.84 12.05 -20.31
CA GLN A 25 -7.78 10.59 -20.12
C GLN A 25 -6.56 9.96 -20.81
N LYS A 26 -6.22 10.39 -22.04
CA LYS A 26 -5.01 9.93 -22.75
C LYS A 26 -3.71 10.24 -21.99
N ARG A 27 -3.65 11.37 -21.27
CA ARG A 27 -2.47 11.76 -20.48
C ARG A 27 -2.29 10.87 -19.25
N GLN A 28 -3.38 10.48 -18.60
CA GLN A 28 -3.33 9.58 -17.44
C GLN A 28 -2.83 8.19 -17.85
N ILE A 29 -3.33 7.64 -18.96
CA ILE A 29 -2.88 6.34 -19.49
C ILE A 29 -1.40 6.39 -19.92
N ALA A 30 -0.97 7.47 -20.58
CA ALA A 30 0.42 7.64 -20.98
C ALA A 30 1.37 7.76 -19.78
N ALA A 31 0.97 8.47 -18.71
CA ALA A 31 1.77 8.61 -17.49
C ALA A 31 1.94 7.28 -16.76
N THR A 32 0.89 6.43 -16.72
CA THR A 32 1.00 5.09 -16.14
C THR A 32 1.97 4.21 -16.94
N LYS A 33 2.02 4.36 -18.26
CA LYS A 33 2.95 3.60 -19.11
C LYS A 33 4.42 3.97 -18.86
N THR A 34 4.74 5.25 -18.69
CA THR A 34 6.14 5.69 -18.50
C THR A 34 6.74 5.24 -17.16
N MET A 35 5.94 5.12 -16.09
CA MET A 35 6.43 4.63 -14.79
C MET A 35 6.69 3.11 -14.82
N GLN A 36 5.94 2.39 -15.65
CA GLN A 36 6.08 0.95 -15.86
C GLN A 36 7.35 0.57 -16.64
N ASP A 37 7.85 1.48 -17.48
CA ASP A 37 9.06 1.27 -18.30
C ASP A 37 10.37 1.39 -17.50
N GLN A 38 10.34 1.94 -16.29
CA GLN A 38 11.52 2.11 -15.42
C GLN A 38 11.72 0.97 -14.42
N LEU A 39 10.86 -0.05 -14.44
CA LEU A 39 10.99 -1.21 -13.56
C LEU A 39 12.09 -2.14 -14.10
N VAL A 40 13.17 -2.27 -13.34
CA VAL A 40 14.32 -3.13 -13.66
C VAL A 40 14.40 -4.26 -12.63
N PRO A 41 14.77 -5.49 -13.03
CA PRO A 41 15.09 -6.55 -12.07
C PRO A 41 16.18 -6.11 -11.07
N GLY A 42 16.01 -6.46 -9.80
CA GLY A 42 16.91 -6.11 -8.70
C GLY A 42 16.48 -4.87 -7.91
N THR A 43 15.46 -4.14 -8.36
CA THR A 43 14.94 -2.98 -7.64
C THR A 43 14.07 -3.40 -6.44
N ARG A 44 14.30 -2.77 -5.28
CA ARG A 44 13.43 -2.89 -4.11
C ARG A 44 12.21 -2.00 -4.29
N VAL A 45 11.02 -2.53 -4.07
CA VAL A 45 9.76 -1.80 -4.26
C VAL A 45 8.83 -1.99 -3.07
N MET A 46 8.01 -0.98 -2.81
CA MET A 46 6.87 -1.07 -1.90
C MET A 46 5.58 -1.14 -2.71
N THR A 47 4.78 -2.17 -2.44
CA THR A 47 3.45 -2.35 -3.03
C THR A 47 2.42 -1.47 -2.32
N THR A 48 1.27 -1.25 -2.95
CA THR A 48 0.17 -0.46 -2.39
C THR A 48 -0.37 -1.01 -1.06
N SER A 49 -0.25 -2.32 -0.81
CA SER A 49 -0.63 -2.96 0.45
C SER A 49 0.43 -2.82 1.57
N GLY A 50 1.53 -2.11 1.32
CA GLY A 50 2.61 -1.92 2.29
C GLY A 50 3.63 -3.07 2.34
N VAL A 51 3.56 -4.01 1.39
CA VAL A 51 4.50 -5.14 1.34
C VAL A 51 5.75 -4.72 0.57
N HIS A 52 6.91 -4.98 1.15
CA HIS A 52 8.21 -4.74 0.52
C HIS A 52 8.70 -6.01 -0.17
N GLY A 53 9.18 -5.87 -1.40
CA GLY A 53 9.77 -6.98 -2.15
C GLY A 53 10.86 -6.51 -3.09
N THR A 54 11.55 -7.47 -3.68
CA THR A 54 12.55 -7.22 -4.72
C THR A 54 12.01 -7.73 -6.05
N VAL A 55 12.12 -6.93 -7.11
CA VAL A 55 11.70 -7.34 -8.45
C VAL A 55 12.69 -8.38 -8.99
N THR A 56 12.24 -9.58 -9.34
CA THR A 56 13.07 -10.63 -9.94
C THR A 56 12.95 -10.67 -11.46
N ALA A 57 11.76 -10.37 -11.98
CA ALA A 57 11.49 -10.34 -13.40
C ALA A 57 10.41 -9.31 -13.73
N VAL A 58 10.47 -8.76 -14.94
CA VAL A 58 9.51 -7.78 -15.46
C VAL A 58 8.99 -8.29 -16.80
N ALA A 59 7.67 -8.38 -16.93
CA ALA A 59 6.97 -8.68 -18.19
C ALA A 59 6.23 -7.42 -18.68
N ASP A 60 5.36 -7.53 -19.68
CA ASP A 60 4.68 -6.37 -20.27
C ASP A 60 3.69 -5.70 -19.30
N ASP A 61 2.80 -6.47 -18.65
CA ASP A 61 1.79 -5.94 -17.71
C ASP A 61 1.98 -6.42 -16.27
N THR A 62 2.85 -7.40 -16.06
CA THR A 62 3.10 -8.06 -14.76
C THR A 62 4.56 -8.01 -14.37
N ILE A 63 4.80 -8.18 -13.07
CA ILE A 63 6.12 -8.26 -12.44
C ILE A 63 6.16 -9.44 -11.48
N GLU A 64 7.33 -10.01 -11.33
CA GLU A 64 7.59 -11.04 -10.34
C GLU A 64 8.33 -10.40 -9.15
N LEU A 65 7.74 -10.51 -7.97
CA LEU A 65 8.29 -10.03 -6.71
C LEU A 65 8.72 -11.20 -5.84
N GLU A 66 9.95 -11.12 -5.35
CA GLU A 66 10.44 -11.94 -4.25
C GLU A 66 10.19 -11.23 -2.92
N LEU A 67 9.41 -11.90 -2.06
CA LEU A 67 8.97 -11.38 -0.74
C LEU A 67 9.84 -11.93 0.39
N ALA A 68 10.28 -13.16 0.23
CA ALA A 68 11.13 -13.91 1.14
C ALA A 68 12.00 -14.86 0.30
N PRO A 69 13.10 -15.40 0.85
CA PRO A 69 14.00 -16.28 0.10
C PRO A 69 13.26 -17.44 -0.57
N GLY A 70 13.23 -17.45 -1.89
CA GLY A 70 12.56 -18.49 -2.69
C GLY A 70 11.04 -18.35 -2.80
N VAL A 71 10.42 -17.31 -2.24
CA VAL A 71 8.98 -17.03 -2.38
C VAL A 71 8.80 -15.96 -3.45
N ARG A 72 8.41 -16.40 -4.65
CA ARG A 72 8.13 -15.53 -5.80
C ARG A 72 6.63 -15.45 -6.05
N THR A 73 6.17 -14.24 -6.29
CA THR A 73 4.75 -13.95 -6.52
C THR A 73 4.58 -13.02 -7.70
N THR A 74 3.56 -13.25 -8.51
CA THR A 74 3.28 -12.44 -9.70
C THR A 74 2.25 -11.37 -9.36
N TRP A 75 2.59 -10.12 -9.67
CA TRP A 75 1.74 -8.95 -9.44
C TRP A 75 1.59 -8.16 -10.73
N VAL A 76 0.51 -7.37 -10.85
CA VAL A 76 0.39 -6.38 -11.92
C VAL A 76 1.35 -5.22 -11.67
N LYS A 77 1.91 -4.61 -12.72
CA LYS A 77 2.81 -3.45 -12.56
C LYS A 77 2.17 -2.29 -11.78
N ALA A 78 0.86 -2.13 -11.93
CA ALA A 78 0.07 -1.12 -11.20
C ALA A 78 0.02 -1.34 -9.68
N ALA A 79 0.46 -2.50 -9.18
CA ALA A 79 0.52 -2.77 -7.74
C ALA A 79 1.74 -2.14 -7.05
N VAL A 80 2.71 -1.63 -7.81
CA VAL A 80 3.89 -0.94 -7.27
C VAL A 80 3.55 0.51 -7.00
N ARG A 81 3.71 0.93 -5.75
CA ARG A 81 3.46 2.31 -5.32
C ARG A 81 4.72 3.16 -5.39
N GLU A 82 5.84 2.59 -4.95
CA GLU A 82 7.10 3.34 -4.80
C GLU A 82 8.31 2.43 -5.00
N ILE A 83 9.35 2.98 -5.62
CA ILE A 83 10.67 2.36 -5.71
C ILE A 83 11.45 2.78 -4.47
N VAL A 84 11.81 1.80 -3.65
CA VAL A 84 12.63 2.02 -2.46
C VAL A 84 14.08 2.09 -2.94
N VAL A 85 14.60 3.30 -3.12
CA VAL A 85 16.04 3.51 -3.31
C VAL A 85 16.68 3.32 -1.93
N PRO A 86 17.55 2.32 -1.73
CA PRO A 86 18.27 2.18 -0.46
C PRO A 86 19.26 3.35 -0.36
N GLY A 87 18.81 4.45 0.24
CA GLY A 87 19.69 5.49 0.74
C GLY A 87 20.43 4.98 1.98
N PRO A 88 21.64 5.50 2.27
CA PRO A 88 22.28 5.22 3.54
C PRO A 88 21.34 5.68 4.65
N THR A 89 21.19 4.85 5.67
CA THR A 89 20.37 5.03 6.87
C THR A 89 20.28 6.51 7.25
N THR A 90 19.16 7.16 6.98
CA THR A 90 18.84 8.42 7.66
C THR A 90 18.13 7.98 8.93
N ASP A 91 18.94 7.83 9.97
CA ASP A 91 18.47 7.80 11.34
C ASP A 91 17.50 8.96 11.58
N LEU A 92 16.58 8.70 12.47
CA LEU A 92 15.57 9.60 13.01
C LEU A 92 16.15 10.97 13.42
N THR A 93 16.14 11.97 12.54
CA THR A 93 16.27 13.39 12.92
C THR A 93 15.59 14.31 11.90
N ASP A 94 14.26 14.28 11.87
CA ASP A 94 13.51 15.52 11.63
C ASP A 94 12.42 15.63 12.71
N VAL A 95 12.90 15.88 13.93
CA VAL A 95 12.11 16.64 14.90
C VAL A 95 12.15 18.08 14.44
N THR A 96 11.15 18.46 13.62
CA THR A 96 10.74 19.86 13.52
C THR A 96 10.15 20.23 14.88
N GLU A 97 11.01 20.83 15.71
CA GLU A 97 10.67 21.37 17.02
C GLU A 97 9.93 22.70 16.82
N ALA A 98 8.60 22.63 16.73
CA ALA A 98 7.69 23.76 16.92
C ALA A 98 6.26 23.29 17.17
N ASP A 99 5.99 22.71 18.34
CA ASP A 99 4.83 23.07 19.19
C ASP A 99 4.93 22.35 20.55
N LEU A 100 5.35 23.07 21.59
CA LEU A 100 5.35 22.59 22.97
C LEU A 100 3.94 22.71 23.54
N GLY A 101 3.13 21.67 23.33
CA GLY A 101 1.76 21.57 23.85
C GLY A 101 1.45 20.20 24.46
N GLN A 102 1.84 20.00 25.73
CA GLN A 102 1.22 19.07 26.69
C GLN A 102 1.37 17.55 26.47
N GLY A 103 2.37 16.99 27.16
CA GLY A 103 2.23 15.87 28.09
C GLY A 103 1.41 14.65 27.67
N GLY A 104 2.07 13.68 27.02
CA GLY A 104 1.61 12.30 26.93
C GLY A 104 2.78 11.35 27.10
N VAL A 105 3.02 10.86 28.31
CA VAL A 105 3.96 9.75 28.56
C VAL A 105 3.39 8.52 27.86
N VAL A 106 3.98 8.12 26.73
CA VAL A 106 3.71 6.80 26.15
C VAL A 106 4.48 5.79 27.02
N PRO A 107 3.82 4.88 27.78
CA PRO A 107 4.54 3.92 28.58
C PRO A 107 5.34 2.97 27.67
N PRO A 108 6.50 2.46 28.11
CA PRO A 108 7.29 1.53 27.32
C PRO A 108 6.46 0.27 27.03
N VAL A 109 6.37 -0.11 25.75
CA VAL A 109 5.75 -1.38 25.31
C VAL A 109 6.59 -2.53 25.85
N VAL A 110 6.10 -3.21 26.89
CA VAL A 110 6.69 -4.43 27.42
C VAL A 110 6.42 -5.57 26.42
N PRO A 111 7.45 -6.26 25.90
CA PRO A 111 7.25 -7.41 25.02
C PRO A 111 6.46 -8.51 25.76
N PRO A 112 5.57 -9.26 25.07
CA PRO A 112 4.76 -10.29 25.72
C PRO A 112 5.68 -11.38 26.31
N GLN A 113 5.66 -11.48 27.64
CA GLN A 113 6.32 -12.55 28.40
C GLN A 113 5.77 -13.91 27.91
N PRO A 114 6.62 -14.94 27.69
CA PRO A 114 6.15 -16.28 27.38
C PRO A 114 5.17 -16.74 28.48
N ALA A 115 3.99 -17.20 28.08
CA ALA A 115 2.97 -17.69 29.01
C ALA A 115 3.56 -18.77 29.93
N ALA A 116 3.45 -18.56 31.24
CA ALA A 116 3.91 -19.53 32.23
C ALA A 116 3.24 -20.90 32.01
N PRO A 117 3.92 -22.02 32.33
CA PRO A 117 3.30 -23.34 32.26
C PRO A 117 2.02 -23.37 33.10
N LEU A 118 0.95 -23.91 32.52
CA LEU A 118 -0.32 -24.07 33.22
C LEU A 118 -0.13 -25.00 34.41
N ASP A 119 -0.25 -24.47 35.62
CA ASP A 119 -0.27 -25.26 36.85
C ASP A 119 -1.64 -25.94 36.99
N PHE A 120 -1.70 -27.22 36.63
CA PHE A 120 -2.90 -28.05 36.71
C PHE A 120 -3.33 -28.39 38.15
N THR A 121 -2.60 -27.93 39.18
CA THR A 121 -2.97 -28.14 40.59
C THR A 121 -4.16 -27.25 41.03
N LYS A 122 -4.58 -26.30 40.18
CA LYS A 122 -5.69 -25.37 40.46
C LYS A 122 -6.90 -25.63 39.55
N ASP A 123 -7.25 -26.88 39.31
CA ASP A 123 -8.58 -27.23 38.77
C ASP A 123 -9.60 -27.35 39.92
N PRO A 124 -10.53 -26.39 40.07
CA PRO A 124 -11.57 -26.47 41.10
C PRO A 124 -12.65 -27.52 40.80
N ALA A 125 -12.70 -28.09 39.59
CA ALA A 125 -13.76 -29.03 39.17
C ALA A 125 -13.52 -30.48 39.61
N ARG A 126 -12.49 -30.75 40.43
CA ARG A 126 -12.24 -32.08 41.02
C ARG A 126 -12.57 -32.17 42.51
N ARG A 127 -13.24 -31.16 43.08
CA ARG A 127 -13.39 -31.02 44.55
C ARG A 127 -14.72 -31.53 45.12
N ASP A 128 -15.52 -32.24 44.35
CA ASP A 128 -16.86 -32.68 44.73
C ASP A 128 -17.20 -34.06 44.14
N SER A 129 -16.57 -35.12 44.65
CA SER A 129 -17.17 -36.48 44.55
C SER A 129 -16.56 -37.53 45.47
N ASN A 130 -15.89 -37.16 46.57
CA ASN A 130 -15.56 -38.15 47.61
C ASN A 130 -16.16 -37.78 48.96
N THR A 131 -17.46 -38.01 49.04
CA THR A 131 -18.17 -38.24 50.30
C THR A 131 -19.12 -39.41 50.02
N ASN A 132 -18.61 -40.64 50.21
CA ASN A 132 -19.21 -41.69 51.04
C ASN A 132 -18.29 -42.92 51.01
#